data_AF-A0AAW3WTN7-F1
#
_entry.id   AF-A0AAW3WTN7-F1
#
_cell.length_a   1.000
_cell.length_b   1.000
_cell.length_c   1.000
_cell.angle_alpha   90.00
_cell.angle_beta   90.00
_cell.angle_gamma   90.00
#
_symmetry.space_group_name_H-M   'P 1'
#
loop_
_entity.id
_entity.type
_entity.pdbx_description
1 polymer ?
#
loop_
_entity_poly.entity_id
_entity_poly.type
_entity_poly.pdbx_seq_one_letter_code
_entity_poly.pdbx_strand_id
1 'polypeptide(L)'
;MKNSPYMLNATQAAKFEKAGQLQLAATFWRQAGAVAVKPINQDWAEVRADRCDKSRTLDARSDAWAKKTKERQQRAEVTKANKRTAEALGSHINKTTSGEIKHG
;
A
#
# COMPACT_ATOMS: atom_id res chain seq x y z
N MET A 1 -39.74 -12.25 6.57
CA MET A 1 -39.02 -13.42 6.01
C MET A 1 -37.68 -13.53 6.72
N LYS A 2 -37.29 -14.71 7.22
CA LYS A 2 -35.93 -14.94 7.72
C LYS A 2 -35.00 -15.15 6.52
N ASN A 3 -33.88 -14.42 6.47
CA ASN A 3 -32.86 -14.63 5.45
C ASN A 3 -32.28 -16.05 5.60
N SER A 4 -32.03 -16.72 4.47
CA SER A 4 -31.32 -17.99 4.49
C SER A 4 -29.90 -17.82 5.05
N PRO A 5 -29.27 -18.87 5.58
CA PRO A 5 -27.88 -18.80 6.04
C PRO A 5 -26.91 -18.26 4.98
N TYR A 6 -27.14 -18.63 3.71
CA TYR A 6 -26.42 -18.04 2.57
C TYR A 6 -26.61 -16.52 2.51
N MET A 7 -27.85 -16.04 2.54
CA MET A 7 -28.16 -14.61 2.42
C MET A 7 -27.59 -13.81 3.59
N LEU A 8 -27.55 -14.37 4.81
CA LEU A 8 -26.94 -13.71 5.96
C LEU A 8 -25.44 -13.48 5.74
N ASN A 9 -24.71 -14.55 5.36
CA ASN A 9 -23.26 -14.47 5.12
C ASN A 9 -22.94 -13.58 3.90
N ALA A 10 -23.66 -13.74 2.79
CA ALA A 10 -23.47 -12.93 1.58
C ALA A 10 -23.76 -11.44 1.84
N THR A 11 -24.79 -11.12 2.63
CA THR A 11 -25.09 -9.72 3.01
C THR A 11 -23.97 -9.14 3.86
N GLN A 12 -23.44 -9.90 4.82
CA GLN A 12 -22.34 -9.45 5.66
C GLN A 12 -21.05 -9.29 4.85
N ALA A 13 -20.75 -10.22 3.93
CA ALA A 13 -19.62 -10.11 3.02
C ALA A 13 -19.70 -8.83 2.18
N ALA A 14 -20.86 -8.52 1.60
CA ALA A 14 -21.07 -7.31 0.82
C ALA A 14 -20.88 -6.02 1.64
N LYS A 15 -21.27 -6.00 2.92
CA LYS A 15 -21.00 -4.88 3.83
C LYS A 15 -19.50 -4.67 4.02
N PHE A 16 -18.75 -5.75 4.22
CA PHE A 16 -17.29 -5.68 4.36
C PHE A 16 -16.59 -5.26 3.07
N GLU A 17 -17.06 -5.70 1.89
CA GLU A 17 -16.55 -5.20 0.61
C GLU A 17 -16.74 -3.69 0.49
N LYS A 18 -17.93 -3.18 0.80
CA LYS A 18 -18.22 -1.74 0.75
C LYS A 18 -17.34 -0.93 1.72
N ALA A 19 -16.96 -1.54 2.84
CA ALA A 19 -16.06 -0.95 3.83
C ALA A 19 -14.57 -1.12 3.50
N GLY A 20 -14.21 -1.76 2.37
CA GLY A 20 -12.82 -2.05 2.01
C GLY A 20 -12.16 -3.12 2.88
N GLN A 21 -12.91 -3.81 3.75
CA GLN A 21 -12.39 -4.85 4.64
C GLN A 21 -12.31 -6.18 3.91
N LEU A 22 -11.49 -6.24 2.85
CA LEU A 22 -11.47 -7.31 1.86
C LEU A 22 -11.15 -8.70 2.45
N GLN A 23 -10.32 -8.77 3.49
CA GLN A 23 -10.04 -10.04 4.18
C GLN A 23 -11.30 -10.62 4.87
N LEU A 24 -12.08 -9.77 5.52
CA LEU A 24 -13.33 -10.18 6.17
C LEU A 24 -14.39 -10.50 5.11
N ALA A 25 -14.48 -9.70 4.04
CA ALA A 25 -15.35 -9.99 2.92
C ALA A 25 -15.08 -11.37 2.31
N ALA A 26 -13.82 -11.70 2.02
CA ALA A 26 -13.44 -13.01 1.49
C ALA A 26 -13.87 -14.15 2.43
N THR A 27 -13.66 -13.97 3.73
CA THR A 27 -14.06 -14.96 4.75
C THR A 27 -15.56 -15.22 4.75
N PHE A 28 -16.37 -14.16 4.75
CA PHE A 28 -17.83 -14.30 4.74
C PHE A 28 -18.36 -14.83 3.40
N TRP A 29 -17.71 -14.53 2.27
CA TRP A 29 -18.05 -15.16 1.00
C TRP A 29 -17.77 -16.67 1.03
N ARG A 30 -16.62 -17.13 1.54
CA ARG A 30 -16.37 -18.57 1.69
C ARG A 30 -17.40 -19.24 2.61
N GLN A 31 -17.78 -18.58 3.71
CA GLN A 31 -18.85 -19.07 4.58
C GLN A 31 -20.20 -19.15 3.87
N ALA A 32 -20.54 -18.15 3.03
CA ALA A 32 -21.74 -18.18 2.21
C ALA A 32 -21.73 -19.38 1.25
N GLY A 33 -20.61 -19.62 0.56
CA GLY A 33 -20.44 -20.80 -0.30
C GLY A 33 -20.61 -22.11 0.47
N ALA A 34 -20.00 -22.25 1.64
CA ALA A 34 -20.10 -23.47 2.45
C ALA A 34 -21.54 -23.81 2.89
N VAL A 35 -22.41 -22.80 3.07
CA VAL A 35 -23.81 -23.00 3.46
C VAL A 35 -24.79 -22.88 2.28
N ALA A 36 -24.29 -22.70 1.06
CA ALA A 36 -25.14 -22.57 -0.12
C ALA A 36 -25.68 -23.94 -0.54
N VAL A 37 -27.01 -24.02 -0.66
CA VAL A 37 -27.71 -25.23 -1.12
C VAL A 37 -27.64 -25.38 -2.64
N LYS A 38 -27.61 -24.25 -3.37
CA LYS A 38 -27.56 -24.24 -4.84
C LYS A 38 -26.11 -24.10 -5.32
N PRO A 39 -25.65 -24.93 -6.26
CA PRO A 39 -24.29 -24.82 -6.82
C PRO A 39 -23.97 -23.41 -7.35
N ILE A 40 -24.90 -22.77 -8.04
CA ILE A 40 -24.71 -21.39 -8.53
C ILE A 40 -24.38 -20.37 -7.42
N ASN A 41 -24.90 -20.58 -6.21
CA ASN A 41 -24.59 -19.72 -5.07
C ASN A 41 -23.22 -20.06 -4.46
N GLN A 42 -22.79 -21.32 -4.55
CA GLN A 42 -21.44 -21.74 -4.17
C GLN A 42 -20.41 -21.09 -5.10
N ASP A 43 -20.59 -21.27 -6.41
CA ASP A 43 -19.71 -20.73 -7.46
C ASP A 43 -19.60 -19.21 -7.34
N TRP A 44 -20.75 -18.52 -7.18
CA TRP A 44 -20.77 -17.08 -7.03
C TRP A 44 -20.00 -16.61 -5.80
N ALA A 45 -20.17 -17.31 -4.68
CA ALA A 45 -19.48 -16.97 -3.45
C ALA A 45 -17.97 -17.23 -3.54
N GLU A 46 -17.56 -18.31 -4.20
CA GLU A 46 -16.14 -18.61 -4.45
C GLU A 46 -15.46 -17.54 -5.32
N VAL A 47 -16.08 -17.16 -6.44
CA VAL A 47 -15.58 -16.09 -7.33
C VAL A 47 -15.44 -14.78 -6.57
N ARG A 48 -16.39 -14.46 -5.69
CA ARG A 48 -16.34 -13.23 -4.88
C ARG A 48 -15.26 -13.27 -3.81
N ALA A 49 -15.04 -14.43 -3.17
CA ALA A 49 -13.94 -14.60 -2.23
C ALA A 49 -12.58 -14.41 -2.91
N ASP A 50 -12.37 -15.06 -4.05
CA ASP A 50 -11.12 -14.95 -4.83
C ASP A 50 -10.87 -13.50 -5.31
N ARG A 51 -11.91 -12.81 -5.79
CA ARG A 51 -11.82 -11.38 -6.12
C ARG A 51 -11.34 -10.56 -4.93
N CYS A 52 -11.90 -10.77 -3.74
CA CYS A 52 -11.51 -10.03 -2.54
C CYS A 52 -10.03 -10.28 -2.17
N ASP A 53 -9.55 -11.53 -2.25
CA ASP A 53 -8.15 -11.86 -1.98
C ASP A 53 -7.19 -11.18 -2.96
N LYS A 54 -7.53 -11.20 -4.26
CA LYS A 54 -6.76 -10.56 -5.33
C LYS A 54 -6.68 -9.04 -5.12
N SER A 55 -7.82 -8.41 -4.87
CA SER A 55 -7.89 -6.96 -4.59
C SER A 55 -7.06 -6.58 -3.36
N ARG A 56 -7.15 -7.35 -2.27
CA ARG A 56 -6.33 -7.13 -1.06
C ARG A 56 -4.84 -7.16 -1.35
N THR A 57 -4.41 -8.09 -2.20
CA THR A 57 -2.99 -8.23 -2.58
C THR A 57 -2.52 -7.05 -3.43
N LEU A 58 -3.37 -6.53 -4.32
CA LEU A 58 -3.07 -5.34 -5.12
C LEU A 58 -2.95 -4.09 -4.24
N ASP A 59 -3.85 -3.90 -3.28
CA ASP A 59 -3.81 -2.76 -2.35
C ASP A 59 -2.52 -2.77 -1.53
N ALA A 60 -2.16 -3.93 -0.95
CA ALA A 60 -0.91 -4.07 -0.22
C ALA A 60 0.34 -3.78 -1.07
N ARG A 61 0.32 -4.15 -2.36
CA ARG A 61 1.40 -3.84 -3.30
C ARG A 61 1.46 -2.34 -3.61
N SER A 62 0.30 -1.70 -3.79
CA SER A 62 0.19 -0.26 -4.01
C SER A 62 0.79 0.52 -2.83
N ASP A 63 0.41 0.16 -1.61
CA ASP A 63 0.93 0.79 -0.38
C ASP A 63 2.44 0.62 -0.24
N ALA A 64 2.94 -0.59 -0.49
CA ALA A 64 4.37 -0.88 -0.45
C ALA A 64 5.14 -0.07 -1.50
N TRP A 65 4.58 0.10 -2.70
CA TRP A 65 5.17 0.90 -3.76
C TRP A 65 5.18 2.39 -3.40
N ALA A 66 4.06 2.92 -2.87
CA ALA A 66 3.97 4.30 -2.43
C ALA A 66 5.00 4.63 -1.33
N LYS A 67 5.19 3.71 -0.36
CA LYS A 67 6.22 3.85 0.68
C LYS A 67 7.63 3.89 0.08
N LYS A 68 7.97 2.96 -0.80
CA LYS A 68 9.29 2.92 -1.48
C LYS A 68 9.54 4.18 -2.31
N THR A 69 8.52 4.72 -2.96
CA THR A 69 8.64 5.96 -3.74
C THR A 69 8.94 7.15 -2.83
N LYS A 70 8.24 7.28 -1.69
CA LYS A 70 8.54 8.33 -0.68
C LYS A 70 9.96 8.20 -0.13
N GLU A 71 10.39 6.99 0.21
CA GLU A 71 11.76 6.75 0.69
C GLU A 71 12.81 7.12 -0.36
N ARG A 72 12.56 6.81 -1.64
CA ARG A 72 13.45 7.20 -2.75
C ARG A 72 13.55 8.73 -2.87
N GLN A 73 12.42 9.44 -2.78
CA GLN A 73 12.41 10.90 -2.83
C GLN A 73 13.18 11.51 -1.66
N GLN A 74 12.97 11.01 -0.43
CA GLN A 74 13.70 11.48 0.75
C GLN A 74 15.21 11.27 0.61
N ARG A 75 15.65 10.10 0.12
CA ARG A 75 17.07 9.83 -0.11
C ARG A 75 17.67 10.74 -1.17
N ALA A 76 16.92 11.03 -2.25
CA ALA A 76 17.38 11.96 -3.29
C ALA A 76 17.55 13.39 -2.74
N GLU A 77 16.61 13.86 -1.93
CA GLU A 77 16.70 15.18 -1.29
C GLU A 77 17.87 15.26 -0.29
N VAL A 78 18.08 14.22 0.54
CA VAL A 78 19.24 14.15 1.44
C VAL A 78 20.55 14.17 0.65
N THR A 79 20.63 13.39 -0.44
CA THR A 79 21.82 13.36 -1.29
C THR A 79 22.11 14.73 -1.91
N LYS A 80 21.06 15.42 -2.38
CA LYS A 80 21.16 16.77 -2.95
C LYS A 80 21.57 17.81 -1.90
N ALA A 81 21.03 17.71 -0.68
CA ALA A 81 21.42 18.56 0.44
C ALA A 81 22.90 18.35 0.82
N ASN A 82 23.34 17.10 0.94
CA ASN A 82 24.73 16.76 1.23
C ASN A 82 25.69 17.25 0.15
N LYS A 83 25.29 17.18 -1.13
CA LYS A 83 26.09 17.74 -2.23
C LYS A 83 26.24 19.26 -2.09
N ARG A 84 25.15 19.98 -1.81
CA ARG A 84 25.17 21.44 -1.63
C ARG A 84 26.02 21.86 -0.43
N THR A 85 25.95 21.13 0.69
CA THR A 85 26.78 21.42 1.87
C THR A 85 28.26 21.18 1.58
N ALA A 86 28.60 20.08 0.88
CA ALA A 86 29.97 19.81 0.46
C ALA A 86 30.53 20.88 -0.50
N GLU A 87 29.74 21.32 -1.47
CA GLU A 87 30.10 22.41 -2.39
C GLU A 87 30.32 23.74 -1.66
N ALA A 88 29.43 24.10 -0.72
CA ALA A 88 29.57 25.31 0.08
C ALA A 88 30.83 25.29 0.97
N LEU A 89 31.11 24.15 1.62
CA LEU A 89 32.33 23.95 2.41
C LEU A 89 33.58 24.05 1.53
N GLY A 90 33.59 23.40 0.36
CA GLY A 90 34.70 23.49 -0.59
C GLY A 90 34.94 24.91 -1.10
N SER A 91 33.88 25.65 -1.42
CA SER A 91 33.97 27.05 -1.81
C SER A 91 34.51 27.94 -0.69
N HIS A 92 34.11 27.70 0.56
CA HIS A 92 34.63 28.44 1.71
C HIS A 92 36.12 28.16 1.92
N ILE A 93 36.52 26.88 1.90
CA ILE A 93 37.93 26.48 2.05
C ILE A 93 38.80 27.17 1.00
N ASN A 94 38.44 27.08 -0.29
CA ASN A 94 39.20 27.72 -1.38
C ASN A 94 39.32 29.24 -1.21
N LYS A 95 38.29 29.89 -0.68
CA LYS A 95 38.31 31.34 -0.41
C LYS A 95 39.24 31.68 0.75
N THR A 96 39.27 30.87 1.81
CA THR A 96 40.16 31.06 2.96
C THR A 96 41.62 30.73 2.64
N THR A 97 41.92 29.69 1.85
CA THR A 97 43.30 29.35 1.47
C THR A 97 43.86 30.22 0.35
N SER A 98 43.03 30.81 -0.52
CA SER A 98 43.49 31.76 -1.55
C SER A 98 43.70 33.18 -1.02
N GLY A 99 43.30 33.47 0.23
CA GLY A 99 43.44 34.78 0.88
C GLY A 99 44.73 34.97 1.70
N GLU A 100 45.44 33.90 2.03
CA GLU A 100 46.66 33.93 2.86
C GLU A 100 47.93 33.61 2.06
N ILE A 101 48.19 34.36 0.98
CA ILE A 101 49.57 34.64 0.56
C ILE A 101 49.66 36.14 0.28
N LYS A 102 49.70 36.93 1.35
CA LYS A 102 50.30 38.26 1.36
C LYS A 102 51.27 38.36 2.53
N HIS A 103 52.31 37.53 2.50
CA HIS A 103 53.62 37.88 3.04
C HIS A 103 54.40 38.44 1.85
N GLY A 104 55.10 39.56 1.87
CA GLY A 104 55.49 40.54 2.88
C GLY A 104 56.40 41.50 2.11
#